data_AF-A0A8S2DMN4-F1
#
_entry.id   AF-A0A8S2DMN4-F1
#
_cell.length_a   1.000
_cell.length_b   1.000
_cell.length_c   1.000
_cell.angle_alpha   90.00
_cell.angle_beta   90.00
_cell.angle_gamma   90.00
#
_symmetry.space_group_name_H-M   'P 1'
#
loop_
_entity.id
_entity.type
_entity.pdbx_description
1 polymer ?
#
loop_
_entity_poly.entity_id
_entity_poly.type
_entity_poly.pdbx_seq_one_letter_code
_entity_poly.pdbx_strand_id
1 'polypeptide(L)'
;MIWLLNGELVQNGGLLLKMFNVTNNQSGVLVCMINIESYDYPVKFWSIIVVHDPVDLDVSFGSDISLTCSLDQLDVLVPNRVELIWMYNFTYVFRMPETNQPNNMLYLEHVTVQDSGIYGCIAIEKQHKQTVLGKDIAVEKRRKWLSNYTRLKVKPGKNLRFLWTVIFLVLITCTIVLVVVVRNVRSIRNDHERLKKVTQMRR
;
A
#
# COMPACT_ATOMS: atom_id res chain seq x y z
N MET A 1 -5.89 13.67 -29.65
CA MET A 1 -6.19 13.92 -28.22
C MET A 1 -4.98 14.59 -27.60
N ILE A 2 -5.16 15.62 -26.79
CA ILE A 2 -4.07 16.39 -26.19
C ILE A 2 -4.35 16.53 -24.69
N TRP A 3 -3.33 16.38 -23.87
CA TRP A 3 -3.40 16.55 -22.42
C TRP A 3 -2.64 17.79 -22.00
N LEU A 4 -3.30 18.69 -21.28
CA LEU A 4 -2.71 19.89 -20.71
C LEU A 4 -2.79 19.85 -19.18
N LEU A 5 -1.76 20.30 -18.48
CA LEU A 5 -1.76 20.55 -17.04
C LEU A 5 -1.48 22.03 -16.82
N ASN A 6 -2.38 22.75 -16.14
CA ASN A 6 -2.27 24.19 -15.94
C ASN A 6 -2.08 24.99 -17.25
N GLY A 7 -2.62 24.46 -18.35
CA GLY A 7 -2.48 25.05 -19.69
C GLY A 7 -1.23 24.60 -20.47
N GLU A 8 -0.28 23.93 -19.83
CA GLU A 8 0.94 23.43 -20.48
C GLU A 8 0.76 22.03 -21.04
N LEU A 9 1.33 21.74 -22.20
CA LEU A 9 1.25 20.44 -22.85
C LEU A 9 2.05 19.38 -22.06
N VAL A 10 1.36 18.37 -21.53
CA VAL A 10 2.00 17.25 -20.81
C VAL A 10 2.08 15.96 -21.63
N GLN A 11 1.10 15.72 -22.52
CA GLN A 11 1.12 14.54 -23.40
C GLN A 11 0.34 14.83 -24.68
N ASN A 12 0.86 14.36 -25.82
CA ASN A 12 0.18 14.39 -27.10
C ASN A 12 -0.23 12.96 -27.50
N GLY A 13 -1.54 12.73 -27.67
CA GLY A 13 -2.12 11.43 -28.00
C GLY A 13 -2.41 10.53 -26.79
N GLY A 14 -3.10 9.42 -27.07
CA GLY A 14 -3.45 8.39 -26.09
C GLY A 14 -4.70 8.69 -25.25
N LEU A 15 -5.50 7.64 -24.97
CA LEU A 15 -6.68 7.69 -24.11
C LEU A 15 -6.34 7.80 -22.62
N LEU A 16 -5.09 7.54 -22.25
CA LEU A 16 -4.60 7.50 -20.88
C LEU A 16 -3.40 8.45 -20.75
N LEU A 17 -3.49 9.39 -19.82
CA LEU A 17 -2.36 10.18 -19.36
C LEU A 17 -1.54 9.37 -18.36
N LYS A 18 -0.24 9.25 -18.60
CA LYS A 18 0.70 8.63 -17.67
C LYS A 18 1.66 9.69 -17.15
N MET A 19 1.64 9.91 -15.84
CA MET A 19 2.58 10.81 -15.16
C MET A 19 3.44 9.98 -14.20
N PHE A 20 4.74 10.25 -14.17
CA PHE A 20 5.71 9.58 -13.31
C PHE A 20 6.40 10.61 -12.42
N ASN A 21 6.83 10.20 -11.22
CA ASN A 21 7.53 11.07 -10.26
C ASN A 21 6.77 12.37 -9.98
N VAL A 22 5.45 12.26 -9.79
CA VAL A 22 4.60 13.43 -9.61
C VAL A 22 4.89 14.07 -8.27
N THR A 23 5.10 15.39 -8.24
CA THR A 23 5.33 16.15 -7.01
C THR A 23 4.19 17.13 -6.74
N ASN A 24 4.15 17.72 -5.54
CA ASN A 24 3.16 18.70 -5.13
C ASN A 24 3.01 19.88 -6.12
N ASN A 25 4.08 20.28 -6.81
CA ASN A 25 4.07 21.37 -7.80
C ASN A 25 3.30 21.06 -9.09
N GLN A 26 2.96 19.78 -9.32
CA GLN A 26 2.16 19.31 -10.45
C GLN A 26 0.67 19.20 -10.10
N SER A 27 0.27 19.77 -8.97
CA SER A 27 -1.14 20.02 -8.66
C SER A 27 -1.70 21.08 -9.61
N GLY A 28 -2.96 20.93 -9.98
CA GLY A 28 -3.66 21.92 -10.78
C GLY A 28 -4.75 21.36 -11.69
N VAL A 29 -5.04 22.08 -12.77
CA VAL A 29 -6.14 21.77 -13.68
C VAL A 29 -5.63 20.96 -14.86
N LEU A 30 -6.04 19.70 -14.92
CA LEU A 30 -5.81 18.82 -16.06
C LEU A 30 -6.95 18.99 -17.08
N VAL A 31 -6.57 19.19 -18.34
CA VAL A 31 -7.49 19.30 -19.47
C VAL A 31 -7.14 18.27 -20.52
N CYS A 32 -8.11 17.41 -20.86
CA CYS A 32 -8.03 16.54 -22.03
C CYS A 32 -8.84 17.15 -23.18
N MET A 33 -8.22 17.33 -24.34
CA MET A 33 -8.84 17.87 -25.53
C MET A 33 -8.91 16.81 -26.62
N ILE A 34 -10.09 16.64 -27.20
CA ILE A 34 -10.34 15.73 -28.32
C ILE A 34 -10.85 16.55 -29.50
N ASN A 35 -10.15 16.48 -30.63
CA ASN A 35 -10.65 16.99 -31.90
C ASN A 35 -11.45 15.88 -32.56
N ILE A 36 -12.73 16.13 -32.82
CA ILE A 36 -13.64 15.22 -33.50
C ILE A 36 -14.00 15.91 -34.82
N GLU A 37 -13.77 15.26 -35.95
CA GLU A 37 -13.97 15.86 -37.29
C GLU A 37 -15.39 16.39 -37.51
N SER A 38 -16.40 15.81 -36.84
CA SER A 38 -17.80 16.23 -36.92
C SER A 38 -18.12 17.53 -36.16
N TYR A 39 -17.18 18.09 -35.40
CA TYR A 39 -17.38 19.32 -34.62
C TYR A 39 -16.31 20.35 -34.98
N ASP A 40 -16.72 21.59 -35.21
CA ASP A 40 -15.82 22.73 -35.50
C ASP A 40 -14.96 23.15 -34.29
N TYR A 41 -15.15 22.54 -33.13
CA TYR A 41 -14.46 22.89 -31.90
C TYR A 41 -13.98 21.66 -31.12
N PRO A 42 -12.84 21.77 -30.40
CA PRO A 42 -12.35 20.69 -29.55
C PRO A 42 -13.28 20.44 -28.37
N VAL A 43 -13.60 19.17 -28.11
CA VAL A 43 -14.27 18.76 -26.87
C VAL A 43 -13.25 18.74 -25.75
N LYS A 44 -13.52 19.46 -24.65
CA LYS A 44 -12.62 19.60 -23.50
C LYS A 44 -13.20 18.92 -22.26
N PHE A 45 -12.41 18.06 -21.63
CA PHE A 45 -12.68 17.43 -20.36
C PHE A 45 -11.73 17.98 -19.30
N TRP A 46 -12.26 18.39 -18.15
CA TRP A 46 -11.50 19.07 -17.10
C TRP A 46 -11.51 18.22 -15.83
N SER A 47 -10.36 18.06 -15.19
CA SER A 47 -10.21 17.43 -13.88
C SER A 47 -9.22 18.24 -13.03
N ILE A 48 -9.43 18.29 -11.72
CA ILE A 48 -8.47 18.90 -10.80
C ILE A 48 -7.63 17.78 -10.21
N ILE A 49 -6.31 17.89 -10.34
CA ILE A 49 -5.35 17.00 -9.70
C ILE A 49 -4.77 17.73 -8.50
N VAL A 50 -4.83 17.11 -7.33
CA VAL A 50 -4.11 17.59 -6.16
C VAL A 50 -3.10 16.51 -5.78
N VAL A 51 -1.84 16.90 -5.66
CA VAL A 51 -0.74 16.00 -5.35
C VAL A 51 -0.19 16.38 -3.99
N HIS A 52 -0.25 15.44 -3.06
CA HIS A 52 0.35 15.58 -1.73
C HIS A 52 1.48 14.57 -1.58
N ASP A 53 2.55 15.00 -0.91
CA ASP A 53 3.61 14.09 -0.52
C ASP A 53 3.05 13.03 0.45
N PRO A 54 3.47 11.76 0.33
CA PRO A 54 2.97 10.72 1.19
C PRO A 54 3.42 10.96 2.63
N VAL A 55 2.47 10.90 3.57
CA VAL A 55 2.77 10.96 5.00
C VAL A 55 3.23 9.57 5.45
N ASP A 56 4.46 9.46 5.92
CA ASP A 56 4.96 8.21 6.50
C ASP A 56 4.35 8.01 7.90
N LEU A 57 3.60 6.91 8.09
CA LEU A 57 3.01 6.52 9.36
C LEU A 57 3.61 5.19 9.84
N ASP A 58 4.33 5.24 10.95
CA ASP A 58 4.92 4.07 11.59
C ASP A 58 3.98 3.51 12.67
N VAL A 59 3.55 2.26 12.53
CA VAL A 59 2.61 1.60 13.46
C VAL A 59 3.16 0.29 13.98
N SER A 60 2.64 -0.18 15.11
CA SER A 60 3.10 -1.44 15.72
C SER A 60 2.23 -2.61 15.24
N PHE A 61 2.83 -3.78 15.04
CA PHE A 61 2.07 -4.99 14.76
C PHE A 61 0.96 -5.23 15.80
N GLY A 62 -0.26 -5.50 15.33
CA GLY A 62 -1.45 -5.77 16.12
C GLY A 62 -2.15 -4.53 16.67
N SER A 63 -1.69 -3.31 16.36
CA SER A 63 -2.43 -2.09 16.73
C SER A 63 -3.63 -1.87 15.83
N ASP A 64 -4.65 -1.19 16.35
CA ASP A 64 -5.73 -0.66 15.54
C ASP A 64 -5.42 0.77 15.12
N ILE A 65 -5.72 1.13 13.87
CA ILE A 65 -5.45 2.48 13.34
C ILE A 65 -6.61 3.01 12.53
N SER A 66 -6.78 4.33 12.54
CA SER A 66 -7.69 5.05 11.66
C SER A 66 -6.92 6.01 10.75
N LEU A 67 -7.16 5.93 9.44
CA LEU A 67 -6.68 6.91 8.48
C LEU A 67 -7.82 7.85 8.12
N THR A 68 -7.60 9.14 8.29
CA THR A 68 -8.58 10.17 7.97
C THR A 68 -8.37 10.69 6.56
N CYS A 69 -9.45 10.80 5.80
CA CYS A 69 -9.46 11.49 4.53
C CYS A 69 -10.25 12.79 4.67
N SER A 70 -9.56 13.93 4.60
CA SER A 70 -10.20 15.24 4.62
C SER A 70 -10.07 15.94 3.26
N LEU A 71 -11.11 16.69 2.91
CA LEU A 71 -11.18 17.51 1.70
C LEU A 71 -11.04 19.00 2.04
N ASP A 72 -10.24 19.32 3.06
CA ASP A 72 -10.20 20.67 3.67
C ASP A 72 -9.70 21.76 2.71
N GLN A 73 -9.14 21.40 1.55
CA GLN A 73 -8.72 22.32 0.50
C GLN A 73 -9.72 22.42 -0.66
N LEU A 74 -10.84 21.71 -0.61
CA LEU A 74 -11.89 21.74 -1.62
C LEU A 74 -13.12 22.50 -1.09
N ASP A 75 -12.92 23.78 -0.77
CA ASP A 75 -14.01 24.76 -0.50
C ASP A 75 -15.06 24.83 -1.63
N VAL A 76 -14.79 24.22 -2.79
CA VAL A 76 -15.59 24.29 -4.01
C VAL A 76 -16.52 23.08 -4.21
N LEU A 77 -16.38 21.99 -3.43
CA LEU A 77 -17.24 20.81 -3.62
C LEU A 77 -18.31 20.70 -2.55
N VAL A 78 -19.55 20.85 -3.01
CA VAL A 78 -20.78 20.53 -2.27
C VAL A 78 -20.61 19.13 -1.63
N PRO A 79 -20.56 19.00 -0.30
CA PRO A 79 -20.28 17.73 0.42
C PRO A 79 -21.18 16.57 -0.01
N ASN A 80 -22.39 16.88 -0.45
CA ASN A 80 -23.38 15.88 -0.89
C ASN A 80 -23.18 15.38 -2.33
N ARG A 81 -22.21 15.92 -3.07
CA ARG A 81 -21.95 15.59 -4.49
C ARG A 81 -20.73 14.72 -4.69
N VAL A 82 -20.04 14.33 -3.62
CA VAL A 82 -18.83 13.50 -3.71
C VAL A 82 -18.97 12.23 -2.89
N GLU A 83 -18.32 11.18 -3.35
CA GLU A 83 -18.12 9.92 -2.65
C GLU A 83 -16.61 9.72 -2.50
N LEU A 84 -16.17 9.39 -1.29
CA LEU A 84 -14.77 9.12 -1.01
C LEU A 84 -14.50 7.61 -1.15
N ILE A 85 -13.45 7.27 -1.88
CA ILE A 85 -13.03 5.89 -2.11
C ILE A 85 -11.58 5.75 -1.67
N TRP A 86 -11.29 4.68 -0.93
CA TRP A 86 -9.94 4.33 -0.54
C TRP A 86 -9.25 3.43 -1.58
N MET A 87 -7.96 3.65 -1.72
CA MET A 87 -7.06 2.90 -2.58
C MET A 87 -5.91 2.33 -1.75
N TYR A 88 -5.49 1.11 -2.08
CA TYR A 88 -4.32 0.44 -1.51
C TYR A 88 -3.37 0.07 -2.64
N ASN A 89 -2.11 0.50 -2.54
CA ASN A 89 -1.07 0.30 -3.55
C ASN A 89 -1.57 0.63 -4.97
N PHE A 90 -2.24 1.78 -5.11
CA PHE A 90 -2.80 2.28 -6.38
C PHE A 90 -3.95 1.43 -6.96
N THR A 91 -4.49 0.48 -6.19
CA THR A 91 -5.67 -0.31 -6.56
C THR A 91 -6.87 0.07 -5.71
N TYR A 92 -8.06 0.08 -6.30
CA TYR A 92 -9.30 0.35 -5.56
C TYR A 92 -9.55 -0.76 -4.53
N VAL A 93 -9.79 -0.37 -3.29
CA VAL A 93 -10.14 -1.33 -2.25
C VAL A 93 -11.64 -1.61 -2.36
N PHE A 94 -12.01 -2.61 -3.15
CA PHE A 94 -13.42 -3.02 -3.32
C PHE A 94 -13.98 -3.79 -2.10
N ARG A 95 -13.12 -4.20 -1.17
CA ARG A 95 -13.48 -4.94 0.04
C ARG A 95 -12.82 -4.29 1.24
N MET A 96 -13.52 -3.35 1.87
CA MET A 96 -13.50 -3.31 3.32
C MET A 96 -14.95 -3.45 3.79
N PRO A 97 -15.27 -4.48 4.58
CA PRO A 97 -16.57 -4.55 5.21
C PRO A 97 -16.68 -3.31 6.12
N GLU A 98 -17.69 -2.48 5.89
CA GLU A 98 -18.07 -1.38 6.78
C GLU A 98 -17.18 -0.11 6.79
N THR A 99 -16.67 0.34 5.63
CA THR A 99 -16.13 1.71 5.48
C THR A 99 -17.19 2.83 5.49
N ASN A 100 -18.45 2.51 5.83
CA ASN A 100 -19.49 3.50 6.13
C ASN A 100 -19.57 3.80 7.63
N GLN A 101 -18.41 3.98 8.29
CA GLN A 101 -18.40 4.69 9.57
C GLN A 101 -18.57 6.20 9.29
N PRO A 102 -19.22 6.96 10.18
CA PRO A 102 -19.33 8.41 10.02
C PRO A 102 -17.91 9.01 9.90
N ASN A 103 -17.70 9.87 8.90
CA ASN A 103 -16.50 10.70 8.69
C ASN A 103 -15.41 10.20 7.73
N ASN A 104 -15.71 9.26 6.81
CA ASN A 104 -14.79 8.87 5.72
C ASN A 104 -13.40 8.38 6.18
N MET A 105 -13.36 7.66 7.30
CA MET A 105 -12.14 7.09 7.85
C MET A 105 -11.93 5.66 7.38
N LEU A 106 -10.68 5.28 7.14
CA LEU A 106 -10.28 3.90 6.96
C LEU A 106 -9.86 3.32 8.29
N TYR A 107 -10.60 2.34 8.80
CA TYR A 107 -10.21 1.63 10.01
C TYR A 107 -9.53 0.32 9.67
N LEU A 108 -8.37 0.07 10.26
CA LEU A 108 -7.61 -1.17 10.14
C LEU A 108 -7.43 -1.74 11.54
N GLU A 109 -8.05 -2.89 11.79
CA GLU A 109 -7.93 -3.62 13.05
C GLU A 109 -6.78 -4.62 13.01
N HIS A 110 -6.10 -4.79 14.14
CA HIS A 110 -5.06 -5.81 14.34
C HIS A 110 -4.01 -5.81 13.21
N VAL A 111 -3.48 -4.63 12.89
CA VAL A 111 -2.65 -4.39 11.70
C VAL A 111 -1.45 -5.35 11.63
N THR A 112 -1.25 -5.97 10.48
CA THR A 112 -0.18 -6.92 10.21
C THR A 112 0.87 -6.35 9.26
N VAL A 113 2.00 -7.04 9.08
CA VAL A 113 3.04 -6.61 8.13
C VAL A 113 2.52 -6.56 6.68
N GLN A 114 1.50 -7.37 6.35
CA GLN A 114 0.90 -7.43 5.01
C GLN A 114 0.06 -6.18 4.67
N ASP A 115 -0.36 -5.44 5.68
CA ASP A 115 -1.09 -4.18 5.54
C ASP A 115 -0.14 -3.01 5.25
N SER A 116 1.19 -3.23 5.28
CA SER A 116 2.15 -2.18 4.91
C SER A 116 2.03 -1.83 3.43
N GLY A 117 1.87 -0.55 3.12
CA GLY A 117 1.73 -0.09 1.74
C GLY A 117 1.35 1.38 1.63
N ILE A 118 0.91 1.78 0.44
CA ILE A 118 0.45 3.15 0.17
C ILE A 118 -1.06 3.14 0.18
N TYR A 119 -1.64 3.84 1.16
CA TYR A 119 -3.06 4.13 1.21
C TYR A 119 -3.28 5.50 0.59
N GLY A 120 -4.26 5.62 -0.29
CA GLY A 120 -4.69 6.89 -0.86
C GLY A 120 -6.19 7.01 -0.77
N CYS A 121 -6.68 8.22 -0.64
CA CYS A 121 -8.11 8.50 -0.72
C CYS A 121 -8.39 9.26 -2.01
N ILE A 122 -9.53 9.02 -2.63
CA ILE A 122 -9.96 9.79 -3.79
C ILE A 122 -11.39 10.25 -3.56
N ALA A 123 -11.71 11.45 -4.02
CA ALA A 123 -13.10 11.87 -4.16
C ALA A 123 -13.55 11.63 -5.59
N ILE A 124 -14.73 11.06 -5.75
CA ILE A 124 -15.41 10.93 -7.03
C ILE A 124 -16.71 11.72 -6.98
N GLU A 125 -17.03 12.45 -8.05
CA GLU A 125 -18.32 13.14 -8.14
C GLU A 125 -19.43 12.09 -8.30
N LYS A 126 -20.44 12.12 -7.42
CA LYS A 126 -21.66 11.32 -7.57
C LYS A 126 -22.33 11.75 -8.87
N GLN A 127 -22.70 10.77 -9.71
CA GLN A 127 -23.27 11.06 -11.03
C GLN A 127 -24.45 12.02 -10.93
N HIS A 128 -24.41 13.12 -11.67
CA HIS A 128 -25.58 13.94 -11.93
C HIS A 128 -26.17 13.49 -13.28
N LYS A 129 -27.41 13.01 -13.30
CA LYS A 129 -28.15 12.87 -14.55
C LYS A 129 -28.40 14.28 -15.08
N GLN A 130 -27.78 14.64 -16.21
CA GLN A 130 -28.00 15.93 -16.85
C GLN A 130 -28.91 15.72 -18.05
N THR A 131 -30.17 16.14 -17.94
CA THR A 131 -31.10 16.11 -19.07
C THR A 131 -30.83 17.33 -19.95
N VAL A 132 -30.35 17.11 -21.18
CA VAL A 132 -30.13 18.18 -22.16
C VAL A 132 -31.14 17.99 -23.28
N LEU A 133 -32.01 18.98 -23.50
CA LEU A 133 -33.00 19.00 -24.59
C LEU A 133 -33.95 17.78 -24.62
N GLY A 134 -34.44 17.32 -23.46
CA GLY A 134 -35.44 16.25 -23.37
C GLY A 134 -34.94 14.84 -23.76
N LYS A 135 -33.64 14.68 -24.04
CA LYS A 135 -32.98 13.38 -24.12
C LYS A 135 -32.09 13.20 -22.89
N ASP A 136 -32.23 12.06 -22.24
CA ASP A 136 -31.32 11.62 -21.19
C ASP A 136 -29.98 11.23 -21.85
N ILE A 137 -29.08 12.19 -21.94
CA ILE A 137 -27.69 11.90 -22.28
C ILE A 137 -27.00 11.64 -20.93
N ALA A 138 -26.66 10.39 -20.66
CA ALA A 138 -25.77 10.05 -19.57
C ALA A 138 -24.36 10.59 -19.90
N VAL A 139 -24.15 11.89 -19.66
CA VAL A 139 -22.82 12.48 -19.71
C VAL A 139 -22.10 12.00 -18.45
N GLU A 140 -21.36 10.91 -18.57
CA GLU A 140 -20.54 10.37 -17.48
C GLU A 140 -19.36 11.32 -17.21
N LYS A 141 -19.65 12.41 -16.49
CA LYS A 141 -18.64 13.38 -16.06
C LYS A 141 -18.12 12.95 -14.69
N ARG A 142 -17.29 11.91 -14.65
CA ARG A 142 -16.58 11.56 -13.40
C ARG A 142 -15.41 12.51 -13.22
N ARG A 143 -15.61 13.59 -12.48
CA ARG A 143 -14.47 14.33 -11.91
C ARG A 143 -13.89 13.49 -10.78
N LYS A 144 -12.58 13.28 -10.84
CA LYS A 144 -11.81 12.56 -9.83
C LYS A 144 -10.86 13.55 -9.19
N TRP A 145 -10.89 13.61 -7.88
CA TRP A 145 -9.93 14.34 -7.08
C TRP A 145 -9.10 13.34 -6.30
N LEU A 146 -7.80 13.48 -6.40
CA LEU A 146 -6.86 12.67 -5.66
C LEU A 146 -6.62 13.40 -4.32
N SER A 147 -6.85 12.72 -3.20
CA SER A 147 -6.55 13.27 -1.88
C SER A 147 -5.51 12.40 -1.17
N ASN A 148 -4.83 13.02 -0.21
CA ASN A 148 -3.75 12.53 0.66
C ASN A 148 -3.35 11.05 0.54
N TYR A 149 -2.05 10.84 0.33
CA TYR A 149 -1.42 9.54 0.45
C TYR A 149 -0.79 9.35 1.83
N THR A 150 -0.97 8.17 2.41
CA THR A 150 -0.30 7.74 3.63
C THR A 150 0.49 6.48 3.32
N ARG A 151 1.80 6.50 3.59
CA ARG A 151 2.63 5.30 3.53
C ARG A 151 2.64 4.66 4.91
N LEU A 152 1.94 3.54 5.04
CA LEU A 152 1.90 2.77 6.27
C LEU A 152 3.10 1.83 6.37
N LYS A 153 3.86 1.95 7.45
CA LYS A 153 4.99 1.06 7.78
C LYS A 153 4.69 0.35 9.09
N VAL A 154 4.45 -0.96 9.01
CA VAL A 154 4.15 -1.78 10.20
C VAL A 154 5.44 -2.36 10.75
N LYS A 155 5.81 -1.94 11.96
CA LYS A 155 6.99 -2.47 12.66
C LYS A 155 6.67 -3.87 13.18
N PRO A 156 7.56 -4.86 12.96
CA PRO A 156 7.34 -6.20 13.48
C PRO A 156 7.23 -6.16 15.00
N GLY A 157 6.26 -6.90 15.54
CA GLY A 157 6.04 -6.97 16.97
C GLY A 157 7.31 -7.42 17.70
N LYS A 158 7.58 -6.82 18.87
CA LYS A 158 8.78 -7.09 19.68
C LYS A 158 8.95 -8.59 19.99
N ASN A 159 7.87 -9.37 19.98
CA ASN A 159 7.89 -10.82 20.21
C ASN A 159 8.68 -11.61 19.15
N LEU A 160 8.76 -11.16 17.90
CA LEU A 160 9.48 -11.92 16.88
C LEU A 160 10.98 -11.97 17.18
N ARG A 161 11.57 -10.86 17.64
CA ARG A 161 12.98 -10.82 18.03
C ARG A 161 13.28 -11.76 19.20
N PHE A 162 12.35 -11.84 20.15
CA PHE A 162 12.48 -12.76 21.28
C PHE A 162 12.45 -14.22 20.82
N LEU A 163 11.55 -14.57 19.89
CA LEU A 163 11.47 -15.92 19.33
C LEU A 163 12.77 -16.33 18.64
N TRP A 164 13.35 -15.44 17.81
CA TRP A 164 14.63 -15.70 17.15
C TRP A 164 15.77 -15.86 18.15
N THR A 165 15.84 -15.04 19.21
CA THR A 165 16.86 -15.22 20.26
C THR A 165 16.71 -16.55 21.00
N VAL A 166 15.48 -16.98 21.28
CA VAL A 166 15.21 -18.27 21.94
C VAL A 166 15.60 -19.43 21.01
N ILE A 167 15.21 -19.39 19.74
CA ILE A 167 15.60 -20.41 18.75
C ILE A 167 17.13 -20.49 18.62
N PHE A 168 17.81 -19.35 18.56
CA PHE A 168 19.28 -19.30 18.45
C PHE A 168 19.95 -19.89 19.69
N LEU A 169 19.45 -19.57 20.89
CA LEU A 169 19.94 -20.15 22.15
C LEU A 169 19.73 -21.67 22.20
N VAL A 170 18.56 -22.17 21.77
CA VAL A 170 18.28 -23.60 21.71
C VAL A 170 19.19 -24.32 20.70
N LEU A 171 19.44 -23.72 19.54
CA LEU A 171 20.37 -24.30 18.56
C LEU A 171 21.80 -24.36 19.11
N ILE A 172 22.26 -23.31 19.78
CA ILE A 172 23.58 -23.29 20.42
C ILE A 172 23.68 -24.39 21.48
N THR A 173 22.70 -24.49 22.40
CA THR A 173 22.73 -25.53 23.44
C THR A 173 22.66 -26.93 22.84
N CYS A 174 21.84 -27.17 21.82
CA CYS A 174 21.81 -28.43 21.09
C CYS A 174 23.17 -28.78 20.48
N THR A 175 23.85 -27.83 19.81
CA THR A 175 25.18 -28.09 19.23
C THR A 175 26.23 -28.41 20.28
N ILE A 176 26.22 -27.71 21.42
CA ILE A 176 27.14 -27.99 22.55
C ILE A 176 26.92 -29.41 23.09
N VAL A 177 25.66 -29.79 23.34
CA VAL A 177 25.31 -31.13 23.82
C VAL A 177 25.77 -32.20 22.81
N LEU A 178 25.53 -31.97 21.52
CA LEU A 178 25.95 -32.89 20.44
C LEU A 178 27.47 -33.07 20.42
N VAL A 179 28.24 -31.98 20.56
CA VAL A 179 29.71 -32.02 20.64
C VAL A 179 30.18 -32.78 21.88
N VAL A 180 29.57 -32.56 23.04
CA VAL A 180 29.91 -33.26 24.29
C VAL A 180 29.62 -34.75 24.17
N VAL A 181 28.46 -35.13 23.64
CA VAL A 181 28.09 -36.54 23.42
C VAL A 181 29.05 -37.21 22.44
N VAL A 182 29.37 -36.56 21.31
CA VAL A 182 30.32 -37.11 20.32
C VAL A 182 31.72 -37.27 20.92
N ARG A 183 32.19 -36.32 21.74
CA ARG A 183 33.47 -36.44 22.46
C ARG A 183 33.45 -37.59 23.45
N ASN A 184 32.37 -37.75 24.22
CA ASN A 184 32.24 -38.83 25.19
C ASN A 184 32.23 -40.21 24.50
N VAL A 185 31.46 -40.35 23.42
CA VAL A 185 31.43 -41.60 22.63
C VAL A 185 32.80 -41.94 22.03
N ARG A 186 33.55 -40.95 21.53
CA ARG A 186 34.94 -41.17 21.08
C ARG A 186 35.86 -41.61 22.22
N SER A 187 35.72 -41.02 23.41
CA SER A 187 36.50 -41.41 24.58
C SER A 187 36.27 -42.87 24.95
N ILE A 188 35.00 -43.28 25.09
CA ILE A 188 34.62 -44.67 25.41
C ILE A 188 35.14 -45.64 24.35
N ARG A 189 35.06 -45.28 23.07
CA ARG A 189 35.58 -46.10 21.97
C ARG A 189 37.10 -46.30 22.09
N ASN A 190 37.84 -45.24 22.40
CA ASN A 190 39.31 -45.31 22.57
C ASN A 190 39.71 -46.20 23.76
N ASP A 191 38.98 -46.13 24.88
CA ASP A 191 39.24 -46.96 26.06
C ASP A 191 38.98 -48.44 25.77
N HIS A 192 37.91 -48.75 25.02
CA HIS A 192 37.60 -50.11 24.61
C HIS A 192 38.68 -50.71 23.68
N GLU A 193 39.27 -49.92 22.77
CA GLU A 193 40.39 -50.37 21.96
C GLU A 193 41.67 -50.63 22.76
N ARG A 194 41.95 -49.84 23.80
CA ARG A 194 43.08 -50.09 24.71
C ARG A 194 42.91 -51.40 25.47
N LEU A 195 41.72 -51.70 25.97
CA LEU A 195 41.43 -52.95 26.67
C LEU A 195 41.62 -54.19 25.78
N LYS A 196 41.25 -54.11 24.49
CA LYS A 196 41.51 -55.19 23.52
C LYS A 196 43.00 -55.46 23.31
N LYS A 197 43.84 -54.41 23.28
CA LYS A 197 45.30 -54.56 23.13
C LYS A 197 45.93 -55.23 24.36
N VAL A 198 45.46 -54.91 25.56
CA VAL A 198 45.96 -55.53 26.81
C VAL A 198 45.60 -57.01 26.90
N THR A 199 44.41 -57.41 26.44
CA THR A 199 43.97 -58.82 26.48
C THR A 199 44.72 -59.70 25.47
N GLN A 200 45.16 -59.16 24.33
CA GLN A 200 45.98 -59.91 23.36
C GLN A 200 47.41 -60.21 23.85
N MET A 201 48.00 -59.37 24.72
CA MET A 201 49.37 -59.62 25.23
C MET A 201 49.43 -60.66 26.36
N ARG A 202 48.28 -61.07 26.92
CA ARG A 202 48.19 -62.07 28.01
C ARG A 202 47.91 -63.49 27.51
N ARG A 203 47.74 -63.69 26.20
CA ARG A 203 47.66 -65.02 25.57
C ARG A 203 48.95 -65.31 24.83
#